data_AF-A0AAD1YVV1-F1
#
_entry.id   AF-A0AAD1YVV1-F1
#
_cell.length_a   1.000
_cell.length_b   1.000
_cell.length_c   1.000
_cell.angle_alpha   90.00
_cell.angle_beta   90.00
_cell.angle_gamma   90.00
#
_symmetry.space_group_name_H-M   'P 1'
#
loop_
_entity.id
_entity.type
_entity.pdbx_description
1 polymer ?
#
loop_
_entity_poly.entity_id
_entity_poly.type
_entity_poly.pdbx_seq_one_letter_code
_entity_poly.pdbx_strand_id
1 'polypeptide(L)'
;MGCNAQSKLPIVEFSEENLIPGTTSWVSTSLSVRGALESYGCFIAVYKKITSDLHNEMFESAKELFYLPMETKVKNKSSIAGFGYGGNFPIMPLFEYSGIENGANLEATKSFTSIMWPTGNDSLWYYTFIL
;
A
#
# COMPACT_ATOMS: atom_id res chain seq x y z
N MET A 1 -10.60 -2.27 -36.52
CA MET A 1 -9.58 -3.32 -36.32
C MET A 1 -9.09 -3.22 -34.89
N GLY A 2 -9.53 -4.12 -34.01
CA GLY A 2 -9.09 -4.14 -32.62
C GLY A 2 -7.70 -4.75 -32.52
N CYS A 3 -6.76 -3.99 -31.95
CA CYS A 3 -5.43 -4.49 -31.61
C CYS A 3 -5.56 -5.44 -30.42
N ASN A 4 -5.56 -6.75 -30.68
CA ASN A 4 -5.35 -7.78 -29.65
C ASN A 4 -3.87 -7.85 -29.24
N ALA A 5 -3.27 -6.71 -28.90
CA ALA A 5 -2.06 -6.73 -28.11
C ALA A 5 -2.50 -6.79 -26.65
N GLN A 6 -2.39 -7.99 -26.06
CA GLN A 6 -2.36 -8.11 -24.60
C GLN A 6 -1.05 -7.44 -24.14
N SER A 7 -1.06 -6.11 -24.05
CA SER A 7 0.11 -5.33 -23.62
C SER A 7 0.31 -5.61 -22.14
N LYS A 8 1.13 -6.62 -21.85
CA LYS A 8 1.54 -6.92 -20.48
C LYS A 8 2.34 -5.72 -19.98
N LEU A 9 1.92 -5.16 -18.85
CA LEU A 9 2.66 -4.08 -18.20
C LEU A 9 4.11 -4.52 -17.96
N PRO A 10 5.10 -3.60 -18.05
CA PRO A 10 6.47 -3.90 -17.67
C PRO A 10 6.53 -4.44 -16.25
N ILE A 11 7.34 -5.47 -16.03
CA ILE A 11 7.64 -6.00 -14.70
C ILE A 11 9.06 -5.60 -14.35
N VAL A 12 9.24 -5.00 -13.17
CA VAL A 12 10.55 -4.66 -12.63
C VAL A 12 10.73 -5.42 -11.31
N GLU A 13 11.70 -6.33 -11.30
CA GLU A 13 12.09 -7.03 -10.07
C GLU A 13 13.06 -6.16 -9.26
N PHE A 14 12.75 -5.96 -7.99
CA PHE A 14 13.63 -5.28 -7.04
C PHE A 14 14.31 -6.30 -6.12
N SER A 15 15.60 -6.13 -5.92
CA SER A 15 16.47 -6.92 -5.05
C SER A 15 17.43 -6.01 -4.30
N GLU A 16 18.09 -6.52 -3.27
CA GLU A 16 19.09 -5.72 -2.54
C GLU A 16 20.20 -5.20 -3.46
N GLU A 17 20.64 -6.01 -4.42
CA GLU A 17 21.74 -5.68 -5.34
C GLU A 17 21.40 -4.54 -6.30
N ASN A 18 20.13 -4.43 -6.73
CA ASN A 18 19.71 -3.42 -7.69
C ASN A 18 19.11 -2.16 -7.04
N LEU A 19 19.09 -2.13 -5.71
CA LEU A 19 18.71 -0.96 -4.92
C LEU A 19 19.91 -0.14 -4.43
N ILE A 20 21.15 -0.61 -4.64
CA ILE A 20 22.38 0.09 -4.23
C ILE A 20 22.72 1.17 -5.28
N PRO A 21 22.63 2.48 -4.95
CA PRO A 21 22.89 3.53 -5.91
C PRO A 21 24.30 3.46 -6.51
N GLY A 22 24.41 3.70 -7.81
CA GLY A 22 25.69 3.74 -8.52
C GLY A 22 26.25 2.38 -9.00
N THR A 23 25.61 1.26 -8.65
CA THR A 23 25.97 -0.05 -9.24
C THR A 23 25.39 -0.19 -10.65
N THR A 24 26.00 -1.07 -11.48
CA THR A 24 25.49 -1.38 -12.82
C THR A 24 24.06 -1.94 -12.79
N SER A 25 23.74 -2.77 -11.79
CA SER A 25 22.39 -3.32 -11.56
C SER A 25 21.37 -2.22 -11.24
N TRP A 26 21.73 -1.25 -10.40
CA TRP A 26 20.88 -0.11 -10.08
C TRP A 26 20.65 0.82 -11.28
N VAL A 27 21.70 1.11 -12.05
CA VAL A 27 21.58 1.93 -13.28
C VAL A 27 20.64 1.24 -14.28
N SER A 28 20.84 -0.04 -14.53
CA SER A 28 19.98 -0.83 -15.45
C SER A 28 18.52 -0.85 -14.98
N THR A 29 18.29 -1.03 -13.68
CA THR A 29 16.94 -1.05 -13.09
C THR A 29 16.28 0.33 -13.18
N SER A 30 17.03 1.40 -12.91
CA SER A 30 16.54 2.78 -13.01
C SER A 30 16.15 3.16 -14.44
N LEU A 31 16.92 2.74 -15.43
CA LEU A 31 16.57 2.91 -16.85
C LEU A 31 15.30 2.15 -17.22
N SER A 32 15.13 0.93 -16.69
CA SER A 32 13.93 0.12 -16.92
C SER A 32 12.68 0.77 -16.31
N VAL A 33 12.78 1.26 -15.06
CA VAL A 33 11.72 2.01 -14.37
C VAL A 33 11.36 3.27 -15.16
N ARG A 34 12.35 4.05 -15.57
CA ARG A 34 12.13 5.26 -16.37
C ARG A 34 11.39 4.94 -17.67
N GLY A 35 11.90 3.97 -18.45
CA GLY A 35 11.27 3.60 -19.72
C GLY A 35 9.84 3.10 -19.56
N ALA A 36 9.54 2.37 -18.48
CA ALA A 36 8.18 1.94 -18.17
C ALA A 36 7.26 3.11 -17.81
N LEU A 37 7.72 4.06 -17.00
CA LEU A 37 6.95 5.25 -16.66
C LEU A 37 6.73 6.16 -17.88
N GLU A 38 7.74 6.35 -18.72
CA GLU A 38 7.65 7.16 -19.94
C GLU A 38 6.70 6.53 -20.98
N SER A 39 6.67 5.20 -21.09
CA SER A 39 5.88 4.50 -22.12
C SER A 39 4.47 4.10 -21.66
N TYR A 40 4.29 3.76 -20.38
CA TYR A 40 3.06 3.19 -19.83
C TYR A 40 2.48 3.97 -18.65
N GLY A 41 3.23 4.91 -18.06
CA GLY A 41 2.85 5.61 -16.82
C GLY A 41 2.86 4.74 -15.56
N CYS A 42 3.12 3.43 -15.69
CA CYS A 42 3.12 2.47 -14.58
C CYS A 42 3.92 1.19 -14.92
N PHE A 43 4.21 0.40 -13.90
CA PHE A 43 4.82 -0.93 -14.02
C PHE A 43 4.42 -1.78 -12.81
N ILE A 44 4.60 -3.10 -12.94
CA ILE A 44 4.43 -4.03 -11.83
C ILE A 44 5.79 -4.15 -11.11
N ALA A 45 5.83 -3.74 -9.85
CA ALA A 45 6.99 -3.92 -8.99
C ALA A 45 6.91 -5.29 -8.30
N VAL A 46 7.99 -6.09 -8.40
CA VAL A 46 8.09 -7.39 -7.73
C VAL A 46 9.21 -7.34 -6.71
N TYR A 47 8.89 -7.61 -5.44
CA TYR A 47 9.85 -7.64 -4.35
C TYR A 47 9.96 -9.06 -3.81
N LYS A 48 11.15 -9.65 -3.90
CA LYS A 48 11.38 -11.04 -3.44
C LYS A 48 11.16 -11.25 -1.94
N LYS A 49 11.24 -10.17 -1.14
CA LYS A 49 11.02 -10.20 0.31
C LYS A 49 9.55 -10.25 0.71
N ILE A 50 8.64 -9.87 -0.18
CA ILE A 50 7.20 -9.88 0.12
C ILE A 50 6.66 -11.27 -0.22
N THR A 51 6.46 -12.08 0.82
CA THR A 51 5.92 -13.43 0.69
C THR A 51 4.40 -13.39 0.44
N SER A 52 3.87 -14.46 -0.15
CA SER A 52 2.42 -14.60 -0.34
C SER A 52 1.67 -14.64 1.00
N ASP A 53 2.29 -15.18 2.05
CA ASP A 53 1.71 -15.22 3.39
C ASP A 53 1.57 -13.80 3.97
N LEU A 54 2.65 -13.00 3.92
CA LEU A 54 2.63 -11.60 4.35
C LEU A 54 1.58 -10.79 3.58
N HIS A 55 1.51 -11.00 2.26
CA HIS A 55 0.50 -10.36 1.41
C HIS A 55 -0.93 -10.73 1.87
N ASN A 56 -1.21 -12.00 2.10
CA ASN A 56 -2.52 -12.46 2.53
C ASN A 56 -2.89 -11.95 3.92
N GLU A 57 -1.95 -11.97 4.87
CA GLU A 57 -2.13 -11.44 6.22
C GLU A 57 -2.44 -9.93 6.22
N MET A 58 -1.76 -9.16 5.36
CA MET A 58 -2.07 -7.74 5.15
C MET A 58 -3.49 -7.55 4.61
N PHE A 59 -3.91 -8.35 3.62
CA PHE A 59 -5.26 -8.26 3.05
C PHE A 59 -6.36 -8.65 4.04
N GLU A 60 -6.16 -9.68 4.86
CA GLU A 60 -7.11 -10.04 5.92
C GLU A 60 -7.20 -8.95 6.99
N SER A 61 -6.05 -8.40 7.41
CA SER A 61 -5.99 -7.27 8.33
C SER A 61 -6.74 -6.03 7.82
N ALA A 62 -6.63 -5.74 6.51
CA ALA A 62 -7.38 -4.67 5.88
C ALA A 62 -8.89 -4.94 5.88
N LYS A 63 -9.33 -6.19 5.70
CA LYS A 63 -10.76 -6.54 5.82
C LYS A 63 -11.26 -6.30 7.24
N GLU A 64 -10.52 -6.77 8.25
CA GLU A 64 -10.87 -6.56 9.66
C GLU A 64 -11.07 -5.09 9.99
N LEU A 65 -10.18 -4.21 9.49
CA LEU A 65 -10.31 -2.76 9.64
C LEU A 65 -11.67 -2.23 9.14
N PHE A 66 -12.09 -2.65 7.95
CA PHE A 66 -13.35 -2.17 7.36
C PHE A 66 -14.60 -2.82 7.99
N TYR A 67 -14.46 -4.00 8.62
CA TYR A 67 -15.51 -4.64 9.41
C TYR A 67 -15.70 -4.01 10.81
N LEU A 68 -14.80 -3.12 11.25
CA LEU A 68 -14.98 -2.39 12.51
C LEU A 68 -16.27 -1.55 12.49
N PRO A 69 -16.92 -1.35 13.66
CA PRO A 69 -18.05 -0.45 13.78
C PRO A 69 -17.75 0.95 13.24
N MET A 70 -18.73 1.58 12.60
CA MET A 70 -18.61 2.94 12.06
C MET A 70 -18.09 3.93 13.11
N GLU A 71 -18.58 3.82 14.35
CA GLU A 71 -18.17 4.65 15.50
C GLU A 71 -16.69 4.55 15.84
N THR A 72 -16.05 3.42 15.52
CA THR A 72 -14.61 3.23 15.68
C THR A 72 -13.87 3.83 14.49
N LYS A 73 -14.30 3.53 13.26
CA LYS A 73 -13.64 4.00 12.02
C LYS A 73 -13.56 5.53 11.97
N VAL A 74 -14.64 6.25 12.34
CA VAL A 74 -14.67 7.72 12.36
C VAL A 74 -13.76 8.37 13.42
N LYS A 75 -13.17 7.59 14.32
CA LYS A 75 -12.14 8.10 15.26
C LYS A 75 -10.80 8.30 14.55
N ASN A 76 -10.54 7.62 13.43
CA ASN A 76 -9.40 7.94 12.59
C ASN A 76 -9.66 9.27 11.86
N LYS A 77 -9.12 10.36 12.41
CA LYS A 77 -9.33 11.72 11.90
C LYS A 77 -8.02 12.29 11.40
N SER A 78 -8.11 13.02 10.29
CA SER A 78 -7.01 13.79 9.73
C SER A 78 -7.55 15.09 9.14
N SER A 79 -6.76 16.15 9.19
CA SER A 79 -7.01 17.38 8.44
C SER A 79 -6.48 17.33 7.00
N ILE A 80 -5.71 16.29 6.65
CA ILE A 80 -5.09 16.12 5.35
C ILE A 80 -5.99 15.24 4.48
N ALA A 81 -6.35 15.74 3.29
CA ALA A 81 -7.16 15.00 2.34
C ALA A 81 -6.51 13.66 1.97
N GLY A 82 -7.30 12.58 1.97
CA GLY A 82 -6.82 11.22 1.71
C GLY A 82 -6.29 10.47 2.95
N PHE A 83 -6.21 11.14 4.11
CA PHE A 83 -5.89 10.52 5.39
C PHE A 83 -7.12 10.52 6.32
N GLY A 84 -7.03 9.78 7.43
CA GLY A 84 -8.18 9.54 8.28
C GLY A 84 -9.17 8.58 7.62
N TYR A 85 -10.35 8.45 8.21
CA TYR A 85 -11.46 7.70 7.66
C TYR A 85 -12.33 8.55 6.72
N GLY A 86 -12.70 7.99 5.57
CA GLY A 86 -13.70 8.57 4.67
C GLY A 86 -14.59 7.49 4.07
N GLY A 87 -15.90 7.72 4.06
CA GLY A 87 -16.89 6.79 3.53
C GLY A 87 -18.30 7.39 3.58
N ASN A 88 -19.31 6.61 3.20
CA ASN A 88 -20.71 7.05 3.13
C ASN A 88 -20.91 8.31 2.27
N PHE A 89 -20.12 8.44 1.19
CA PHE A 89 -20.26 9.55 0.27
C PHE A 89 -21.54 9.38 -0.57
N PRO A 90 -22.47 10.35 -0.60
CA PRO A 90 -23.69 10.23 -1.41
C PRO A 90 -23.44 10.01 -2.90
N ILE A 91 -22.34 10.57 -3.41
CA ILE A 91 -21.93 10.47 -4.83
C ILE A 91 -21.14 9.18 -5.10
N MET A 92 -20.53 8.58 -4.07
CA MET A 92 -19.71 7.37 -4.18
C MET A 92 -20.05 6.38 -3.06
N PRO A 93 -21.26 5.77 -3.10
CA PRO A 93 -21.75 4.95 -1.98
C PRO A 93 -20.98 3.65 -1.76
N LEU A 94 -20.19 3.21 -2.75
CA LEU A 94 -19.33 2.03 -2.67
C LEU A 94 -17.89 2.35 -2.26
N PHE A 95 -17.57 3.63 -2.07
CA PHE A 95 -16.21 4.08 -1.77
C PHE A 95 -16.03 4.33 -0.27
N GLU A 96 -15.04 3.67 0.29
CA GLU A 96 -14.60 3.81 1.67
C GLU A 96 -13.07 3.72 1.70
N TYR A 97 -12.43 4.53 2.54
CA TYR A 97 -10.99 4.51 2.75
C TYR A 97 -10.63 4.81 4.20
N SER A 98 -9.44 4.36 4.59
CA SER A 98 -8.79 4.73 5.84
C SER A 98 -7.32 4.94 5.57
N GLY A 99 -6.83 6.16 5.78
CA GLY A 99 -5.41 6.51 5.61
C GLY A 99 -4.73 6.77 6.95
N ILE A 100 -3.45 6.40 7.03
CA ILE A 100 -2.57 6.65 8.18
C ILE A 100 -1.56 7.73 7.79
N GLU A 101 -1.58 8.87 8.47
CA GLU A 101 -0.55 9.89 8.27
C GLU A 101 0.82 9.33 8.63
N ASN A 102 1.82 9.53 7.76
CA ASN A 102 3.16 8.96 7.95
C ASN A 102 3.15 7.44 8.19
N GLY A 103 2.34 6.67 7.44
CA GLY A 103 2.18 5.22 7.63
C GLY A 103 3.46 4.39 7.60
N ALA A 104 4.56 4.91 7.03
CA ALA A 104 5.89 4.27 7.12
C ALA A 104 6.58 4.45 8.50
N ASN A 105 5.99 5.20 9.42
CA ASN A 105 6.50 5.44 10.78
C ASN A 105 5.81 4.53 11.79
N LEU A 106 6.59 3.87 12.65
CA LEU A 106 6.11 2.86 13.59
C LEU A 106 5.18 3.46 14.65
N GLU A 107 5.48 4.66 15.11
CA GLU A 107 4.69 5.32 16.15
C GLU A 107 3.35 5.83 15.58
N ALA A 108 3.35 6.25 14.30
CA ALA A 108 2.12 6.59 13.60
C ALA A 108 1.20 5.37 13.42
N THR A 109 1.76 4.22 13.03
CA THR A 109 0.99 2.98 12.87
C THR A 109 0.49 2.43 14.20
N LYS A 110 1.31 2.45 15.25
CA LYS A 110 0.88 2.09 16.62
C LYS A 110 -0.25 2.99 17.13
N SER A 111 -0.13 4.30 16.93
CA SER A 111 -1.16 5.26 17.30
C SER A 111 -2.48 4.93 16.59
N PHE A 112 -2.43 4.71 15.28
CA PHE A 112 -3.58 4.27 14.49
C PHE A 112 -4.21 2.96 15.02
N THR A 113 -3.40 1.92 15.25
CA THR A 113 -3.92 0.63 15.74
C THR A 113 -4.54 0.76 17.12
N SER A 114 -4.01 1.62 18.00
CA SER A 114 -4.58 1.86 19.34
C SER A 114 -5.98 2.50 19.29
N ILE A 115 -6.26 3.31 18.27
CA ILE A 115 -7.57 3.93 18.05
C ILE A 115 -8.56 2.90 17.50
N MET A 116 -8.12 2.07 16.55
CA MET A 116 -8.95 1.08 15.88
C MET A 116 -9.26 -0.15 16.76
N TRP A 117 -8.30 -0.58 17.59
CA TRP A 117 -8.43 -1.70 18.53
C TRP A 117 -7.96 -1.35 19.94
N PRO A 118 -8.75 -0.58 20.71
CA PRO A 118 -8.37 -0.16 22.06
C PRO A 118 -8.17 -1.31 23.06
N THR A 119 -8.77 -2.48 22.80
CA THR A 119 -8.66 -3.70 23.61
C THR A 119 -7.61 -4.69 23.07
N GLY A 120 -6.81 -4.28 22.07
CA GLY A 120 -5.72 -5.05 21.48
C GLY A 120 -6.01 -5.59 20.07
N ASN A 121 -5.07 -5.35 19.15
CA ASN A 121 -4.85 -6.05 17.88
C ASN A 121 -3.44 -5.68 17.36
N ASP A 122 -2.42 -6.45 17.74
CA ASP A 122 -1.01 -6.13 17.43
C ASP A 122 -0.57 -6.55 16.01
N SER A 123 -1.44 -7.21 15.24
CA SER A 123 -1.10 -7.74 13.92
C SER A 123 -0.83 -6.64 12.89
N LEU A 124 -1.60 -5.55 12.90
CA LEU A 124 -1.58 -4.54 11.83
C LEU A 124 -0.33 -3.67 11.75
N TRP A 125 0.27 -3.30 12.88
CA TRP A 125 1.49 -2.49 12.86
C TRP A 125 2.72 -3.32 12.48
N TYR A 126 2.71 -4.65 12.71
CA TYR A 126 3.79 -5.54 12.28
C TYR A 126 3.90 -5.56 10.75
N TYR A 127 2.78 -5.66 10.04
CA TYR A 127 2.78 -5.78 8.58
C TYR A 127 2.97 -4.46 7.83
N THR A 128 2.55 -3.34 8.42
CA THR A 128 2.82 -2.00 7.83
C THR A 128 4.32 -1.66 7.86
N PHE A 129 5.10 -2.32 8.73
CA PHE A 129 6.54 -2.08 8.90
C PHE A 129 7.44 -3.05 8.10
N ILE A 130 6.87 -4.01 7.38
CA ILE A 130 7.61 -4.99 6.56
C ILE A 130 7.63 -4.58 5.07
N LEU A 131 6.90 -3.52 4.69
CA LEU A 131 7.02 -2.84 3.39
C LEU A 131 7.95 -1.62 3.51
#